data_AF-A0A257NPC9-F1
#
_entry.id   AF-A0A257NPC9-F1
#
_cell.length_a   1.000
_cell.length_b   1.000
_cell.length_c   1.000
_cell.angle_alpha   90.00
_cell.angle_beta   90.00
_cell.angle_gamma   90.00
#
_symmetry.space_group_name_H-M   'P 1'
#
loop_
_entity.id
_entity.type
_entity.pdbx_description
1 polymer ?
#
loop_
_entity_poly.entity_id
_entity_poly.type
_entity_poly.pdbx_seq_one_letter_code
_entity_poly.pdbx_strand_id
1 'polypeptide(L)'
;MEGIHHRVDWDIRRHQEFSKVDMTYFDEETKEKFVPHVIEPSLGVDRTLLAILASAYREDDMGGEMRTYLALSPKVAPVKAMVSPLLKNRPELVAKAREVRAELKKAHPAIAWDDNGNIGKRYRRQDEIGTPFCVTIDFDSLGDTSTSLGQGILKDTVTLRHRDTGEQERLTVPEIAERIRTAVN
;
A
#
# COMPACT_ATOMS: atom_id res chain seq x y z
N MET A 1 -14.73 -6.47 14.38
CA MET A 1 -14.96 -7.61 15.30
C MET A 1 -13.95 -7.45 16.43
N GLU A 2 -14.27 -6.53 17.34
CA GLU A 2 -13.47 -6.15 18.50
C GLU A 2 -14.33 -6.39 19.74
N GLY A 3 -13.72 -6.84 20.83
CA GLY A 3 -14.36 -6.87 22.15
C GLY A 3 -13.74 -5.81 23.04
N ILE A 4 -14.57 -5.06 23.76
CA ILE A 4 -14.12 -4.12 24.78
C ILE A 4 -14.64 -4.64 26.11
N HIS A 5 -13.72 -5.02 27.00
CA HIS A 5 -14.05 -5.58 28.30
C HIS A 5 -13.58 -4.66 29.42
N HIS A 6 -14.48 -4.33 30.34
CA HIS A 6 -14.11 -3.73 31.62
C HIS A 6 -13.94 -4.85 32.65
N ARG A 7 -12.70 -5.18 32.99
CA ARG A 7 -12.33 -6.33 33.84
C ARG A 7 -12.09 -5.93 35.30
N VAL A 8 -12.34 -4.66 35.63
CA VAL A 8 -12.12 -4.08 36.96
C VAL A 8 -10.67 -4.38 37.39
N ASP A 9 -10.41 -4.72 38.65
CA ASP A 9 -9.07 -4.91 39.21
C ASP A 9 -8.64 -6.38 39.28
N TRP A 10 -9.43 -7.31 38.74
CA TRP A 10 -9.23 -8.75 38.93
C TRP A 10 -7.85 -9.23 38.47
N ASP A 11 -7.43 -8.83 37.26
CA ASP A 11 -6.17 -9.26 36.67
C ASP A 11 -4.96 -8.79 37.49
N ILE A 12 -4.95 -7.52 37.88
CA ILE A 12 -3.85 -6.91 38.64
C ILE A 12 -3.81 -7.47 40.06
N ARG A 13 -4.97 -7.62 40.72
CA ARG A 13 -5.04 -8.22 42.06
C ARG A 13 -4.46 -9.62 42.11
N ARG A 14 -4.80 -10.47 41.14
CA ARG A 14 -4.27 -11.84 41.06
C ARG A 14 -2.77 -11.84 40.81
N HIS A 15 -2.28 -11.00 39.89
CA HIS A 15 -0.85 -10.88 39.65
C HIS A 15 -0.07 -10.41 40.88
N GLN A 16 -0.57 -9.42 41.62
CA GLN A 16 0.01 -8.97 42.89
C GLN A 16 0.03 -10.10 43.95
N GLU A 17 -1.07 -10.83 44.11
CA GLU A 17 -1.20 -11.93 45.08
C GLU A 17 -0.12 -13.01 44.88
N PHE A 18 0.13 -13.43 43.64
CA PHE A 18 1.06 -14.52 43.33
C PHE A 18 2.51 -14.06 43.14
N SER A 19 2.74 -12.84 42.63
CA SER A 19 4.09 -12.30 42.43
C SER A 19 4.70 -11.67 43.69
N LYS A 20 3.87 -11.27 44.66
CA LYS A 20 4.25 -10.53 45.88
C LYS A 20 4.85 -9.13 45.62
N VAL A 21 4.69 -8.60 44.41
CA VAL A 21 5.08 -7.23 44.04
C VAL A 21 3.87 -6.30 44.21
N ASP A 22 4.04 -5.17 44.90
CA ASP A 22 2.99 -4.14 45.03
C ASP A 22 2.71 -3.50 43.65
N MET A 23 1.48 -3.63 43.18
CA MET A 23 0.97 -3.07 41.92
C MET A 23 -0.08 -1.98 42.17
N THR A 24 -0.16 -1.45 43.40
CA THR A 24 -1.03 -0.32 43.71
C THR A 24 -0.48 0.97 43.08
N TYR A 25 -1.41 1.81 42.61
CA TYR A 25 -1.11 3.17 42.19
C TYR A 25 -1.50 4.13 43.32
N PHE A 26 -0.63 5.11 43.60
CA PHE A 26 -0.92 6.19 44.54
C PHE A 26 -1.45 7.39 43.77
N ASP A 27 -2.68 7.78 44.08
CA ASP A 27 -3.32 8.95 43.49
C ASP A 27 -2.98 10.20 44.30
N GLU A 28 -2.37 11.19 43.64
CA GLU A 28 -1.99 12.44 44.29
C GLU A 28 -3.16 13.34 44.64
N GLU A 29 -4.32 13.24 43.97
CA GLU A 29 -5.49 14.06 44.26
C GLU A 29 -6.24 13.52 45.48
N THR A 30 -6.52 12.23 45.48
CA THR A 30 -7.26 11.57 46.57
C THR A 30 -6.37 11.19 47.76
N LYS A 31 -5.05 11.16 47.57
CA LYS A 31 -4.05 10.68 48.55
C LYS A 31 -4.27 9.22 48.98
N GLU A 32 -4.92 8.42 48.13
CA GLU A 32 -5.20 7.01 48.39
C GLU A 32 -4.41 6.09 47.46
N LYS A 33 -4.16 4.87 47.93
CA LYS A 33 -3.65 3.78 47.08
C LYS A 33 -4.80 2.92 46.60
N PHE A 34 -4.84 2.63 45.31
CA PHE A 34 -5.82 1.69 44.74
C PHE A 34 -5.18 0.76 43.73
N VAL A 35 -5.88 -0.33 43.41
CA VAL A 35 -5.49 -1.23 42.32
C VAL A 35 -6.18 -0.75 41.03
N PRO A 36 -5.44 -0.39 39.97
CA PRO A 36 -6.04 0.10 38.73
C PRO A 36 -7.02 -0.88 38.10
N HIS A 37 -8.07 -0.34 37.49
CA HIS A 37 -8.97 -1.12 36.65
C HIS A 37 -8.36 -1.40 35.28
N VAL A 38 -8.64 -2.57 34.73
CA VAL A 38 -8.24 -2.99 33.40
C VAL A 38 -9.41 -2.78 32.43
N ILE A 39 -9.16 -1.99 31.41
CA ILE A 39 -9.99 -1.89 30.20
C ILE A 39 -9.24 -2.59 29.08
N GLU A 40 -9.80 -3.68 28.58
CA GLU A 40 -9.18 -4.52 27.55
C GLU A 40 -9.92 -4.36 26.21
N PRO A 41 -9.38 -3.56 25.28
CA PRO A 41 -9.73 -3.66 23.87
C PRO A 41 -8.98 -4.86 23.26
N SER A 42 -9.72 -5.81 22.69
CA SER A 42 -9.18 -7.02 22.07
C SER A 42 -9.65 -7.18 20.64
N LEU A 43 -8.68 -7.35 19.72
CA LEU A 43 -8.91 -7.46 18.28
C LEU A 43 -8.17 -8.67 17.70
N GLY A 44 -8.89 -9.49 16.93
CA GLY A 44 -8.27 -10.57 16.16
C GLY A 44 -7.63 -10.07 14.87
N VAL A 45 -6.30 -10.14 14.77
CA VAL A 45 -5.56 -9.69 13.58
C VAL A 45 -5.96 -10.49 12.34
N ASP A 46 -6.03 -11.82 12.44
CA ASP A 46 -6.36 -12.71 11.33
C ASP A 46 -7.76 -12.43 10.77
N ARG A 47 -8.74 -12.26 11.65
CA ARG A 47 -10.13 -11.95 11.26
C ARG A 47 -10.24 -10.58 10.64
N THR A 48 -9.47 -9.61 11.14
CA THR A 48 -9.42 -8.26 10.58
C THR A 48 -8.83 -8.28 9.18
N LEU A 49 -7.72 -8.99 8.97
CA LEU A 49 -7.11 -9.16 7.66
C LEU A 49 -8.07 -9.84 6.67
N LEU A 50 -8.72 -10.93 7.08
CA LEU A 50 -9.70 -11.63 6.25
C LEU A 50 -10.87 -10.72 5.88
N ALA A 51 -11.40 -9.95 6.83
CA ALA A 51 -12.48 -9.00 6.58
C ALA A 51 -12.06 -7.91 5.58
N ILE A 52 -10.84 -7.38 5.69
CA ILE A 52 -10.29 -6.41 4.73
C ILE A 52 -10.21 -7.02 3.33
N LEU A 53 -9.62 -8.21 3.19
CA LEU A 53 -9.48 -8.89 1.89
C LEU A 53 -10.85 -9.18 1.25
N ALA A 54 -11.79 -9.73 2.03
CA ALA A 54 -13.14 -10.01 1.57
C ALA A 54 -13.88 -8.73 1.15
N SER A 55 -13.73 -7.64 1.91
CA SER A 55 -14.37 -6.36 1.59
C SER A 55 -13.79 -5.68 0.35
N ALA A 56 -12.52 -5.96 0.02
CA ALA A 56 -11.80 -5.37 -1.09
C ALA A 56 -11.93 -6.17 -2.40
N TYR A 57 -12.39 -7.41 -2.36
CA TYR A 57 -12.56 -8.25 -3.55
C TYR A 57 -13.55 -7.63 -4.54
N ARG A 58 -13.13 -7.46 -5.80
CA ARG A 58 -13.95 -6.94 -6.89
C ARG A 58 -13.73 -7.72 -8.17
N GLU A 59 -14.78 -7.77 -8.98
CA GLU A 59 -14.73 -8.25 -10.35
C GLU A 59 -15.38 -7.19 -11.26
N ASP A 60 -14.75 -6.86 -12.38
CA ASP A 60 -15.34 -6.01 -13.42
C ASP A 60 -14.99 -6.48 -14.84
N ASP A 61 -15.70 -5.96 -15.83
CA ASP A 61 -15.35 -6.16 -17.24
C ASP A 61 -14.36 -5.06 -17.66
N MET A 62 -13.19 -5.48 -18.11
CA MET A 62 -12.17 -4.58 -18.64
C MET A 62 -11.80 -5.01 -20.06
N GLY A 63 -12.51 -4.47 -21.04
CA GLY A 63 -12.24 -4.71 -22.46
C GLY A 63 -12.73 -6.07 -22.95
N GLY A 64 -13.86 -6.55 -22.43
CA GLY A 64 -14.44 -7.86 -22.78
C GLY A 64 -13.80 -9.03 -22.05
N GLU A 65 -12.90 -8.77 -21.10
CA GLU A 65 -12.29 -9.75 -20.21
C GLU A 65 -12.62 -9.43 -18.75
N MET A 66 -13.08 -10.44 -18.01
CA MET A 66 -13.32 -10.32 -16.58
C MET A 66 -11.99 -10.08 -15.82
N ARG A 67 -11.98 -9.08 -14.96
CA ARG A 67 -10.85 -8.68 -14.12
C ARG A 67 -11.20 -8.92 -12.66
N THR A 68 -10.42 -9.76 -11.99
CA THR A 68 -10.43 -9.86 -10.53
C THR A 68 -9.36 -8.95 -9.94
N TYR A 69 -9.70 -8.16 -8.91
CA TYR A 69 -8.74 -7.30 -8.24
C TYR A 69 -9.11 -7.03 -6.78
N LEU A 70 -8.12 -6.63 -5.98
CA LEU A 70 -8.33 -6.17 -4.60
C LEU A 70 -8.33 -4.65 -4.54
N ALA A 71 -9.50 -4.06 -4.33
CA ALA A 71 -9.73 -2.62 -4.12
C ALA A 71 -9.24 -2.14 -2.73
N LEU A 72 -8.03 -2.52 -2.32
CA LEU A 72 -7.43 -2.12 -1.06
C LEU A 72 -7.25 -0.59 -1.02
N SER A 73 -7.59 0.05 0.10
CA SER A 73 -7.22 1.45 0.31
C SER A 73 -5.69 1.58 0.18
N PRO A 74 -5.17 2.62 -0.51
CA PRO A 74 -3.74 2.82 -0.65
C PRO A 74 -3.00 2.89 0.70
N LYS A 75 -3.68 3.26 1.79
CA LYS A 75 -3.14 3.25 3.15
C LYS A 75 -2.77 1.85 3.66
N VAL A 76 -3.58 0.84 3.32
CA VAL A 76 -3.39 -0.56 3.79
C VAL A 76 -2.83 -1.50 2.73
N ALA A 77 -2.79 -1.09 1.46
CA ALA A 77 -2.22 -1.91 0.38
C ALA A 77 -0.75 -2.30 0.72
N PRO A 78 -0.37 -3.58 0.58
CA PRO A 78 0.97 -4.05 0.95
C PRO A 78 2.06 -3.49 0.02
N VAL A 79 1.72 -3.27 -1.24
CA VAL A 79 2.55 -2.63 -2.26
C VAL A 79 1.86 -1.34 -2.67
N LYS A 80 2.56 -0.20 -2.60
CA LYS A 80 1.96 1.11 -2.92
C LYS A 80 2.01 1.43 -4.40
N ALA A 81 3.12 1.06 -5.03
CA ALA A 81 3.26 1.14 -6.47
C ALA A 81 4.17 0.03 -7.00
N MET A 82 4.03 -0.25 -8.28
CA MET A 82 4.94 -1.11 -9.04
C MET A 82 5.62 -0.27 -10.12
N VAL A 83 6.92 -0.47 -10.34
CA VAL A 83 7.65 0.14 -11.46
C VAL A 83 8.10 -0.95 -12.43
N SER A 84 7.83 -0.72 -13.72
CA SER A 84 8.02 -1.71 -14.77
C SER A 84 8.51 -1.05 -16.06
N PRO A 85 9.54 -1.59 -16.74
CA PRO A 85 9.84 -1.20 -18.12
C PRO A 85 8.80 -1.79 -19.08
N LEU A 86 8.40 -1.06 -20.11
CA LEU A 86 7.47 -1.56 -21.12
C LEU A 86 7.99 -2.85 -21.76
N LEU A 87 9.27 -2.86 -22.11
CA LEU A 87 9.97 -4.00 -22.71
C LEU A 87 11.22 -4.35 -21.90
N LYS A 88 11.30 -5.59 -21.41
CA LYS A 88 12.45 -6.09 -20.64
C LYS A 88 13.72 -6.30 -21.48
N ASN A 89 13.57 -6.47 -22.80
CA ASN A 89 14.67 -6.71 -23.74
C ASN A 89 15.28 -5.41 -24.28
N ARG A 90 14.84 -4.25 -23.79
CA ARG A 90 15.40 -2.92 -24.09
C ARG A 90 16.16 -2.41 -22.87
N PRO A 91 17.50 -2.53 -22.83
CA PRO A 91 18.31 -2.16 -21.67
C PRO A 91 18.10 -0.71 -21.21
N GLU A 92 17.87 0.21 -22.15
CA GLU A 92 17.61 1.63 -21.91
C GLU A 92 16.33 1.85 -21.07
N LEU A 93 15.25 1.13 -21.39
CA LEU A 93 13.99 1.19 -20.61
C LEU A 93 14.16 0.59 -19.22
N VAL A 94 14.88 -0.53 -19.13
CA VAL A 94 15.16 -1.21 -17.87
C VAL A 94 16.00 -0.32 -16.95
N ALA A 95 17.03 0.33 -17.49
CA ALA A 95 17.88 1.25 -16.74
C ALA A 95 17.08 2.44 -16.19
N LYS A 96 16.27 3.10 -17.04
CA LYS A 96 15.42 4.22 -16.61
C LYS A 96 14.36 3.79 -15.60
N ALA A 97 13.74 2.61 -15.77
CA ALA A 97 12.80 2.06 -14.80
C ALA A 97 13.44 1.80 -13.43
N ARG A 98 14.70 1.35 -13.39
CA ARG A 98 15.43 1.17 -12.12
C ARG A 98 15.75 2.50 -11.45
N GLU A 99 16.13 3.51 -12.22
CA GLU A 99 16.35 4.88 -11.75
C GLU A 99 15.05 5.46 -11.14
N VAL A 100 13.94 5.41 -11.88
CA VAL A 100 12.62 5.88 -11.43
C VAL A 100 12.19 5.15 -10.15
N ARG A 101 12.38 3.82 -10.10
CA ARG A 101 12.07 3.05 -8.90
C ARG A 101 12.91 3.50 -7.70
N ALA A 102 14.21 3.72 -7.88
CA ALA A 102 15.07 4.19 -6.80
C ALA A 102 14.62 5.55 -6.27
N GLU A 103 14.16 6.43 -7.15
CA GLU A 103 13.61 7.74 -6.77
C GLU A 103 12.28 7.60 -6.01
N LEU A 104 11.32 6.82 -6.53
CA LEU A 104 10.03 6.60 -5.85
C LEU A 104 10.19 5.89 -4.50
N LYS A 105 11.23 5.05 -4.33
CA LYS A 105 11.55 4.43 -3.04
C LYS A 105 11.94 5.44 -1.95
N LYS A 106 12.41 6.63 -2.33
CA LYS A 106 12.63 7.73 -1.37
C LYS A 106 11.33 8.31 -0.83
N ALA A 107 10.24 8.23 -1.61
CA ALA A 107 8.91 8.66 -1.18
C ALA A 107 8.19 7.60 -0.33
N HIS A 108 8.31 6.32 -0.69
CA HIS A 108 7.78 5.21 0.12
C HIS A 108 8.58 3.93 -0.13
N PRO A 109 8.92 3.10 0.88
CA PRO A 109 9.78 1.92 0.68
C PRO A 109 9.11 0.77 -0.09
N ALA A 110 7.78 0.61 0.01
CA ALA A 110 7.01 -0.48 -0.61
C ALA A 110 6.69 -0.24 -2.10
N ILE A 111 7.75 -0.10 -2.91
CA ILE A 111 7.68 0.03 -4.37
C ILE A 111 8.26 -1.23 -5.03
N ALA A 112 7.37 -1.99 -5.67
CA ALA A 112 7.69 -3.24 -6.34
C ALA A 112 8.41 -3.02 -7.66
N TRP A 113 9.13 -4.05 -8.11
CA TRP A 113 9.71 -4.16 -9.44
C TRP A 113 9.07 -5.34 -10.15
N ASP A 114 8.71 -5.17 -11.42
CA ASP A 114 8.22 -6.27 -12.24
C ASP A 114 8.58 -6.09 -13.72
N ASP A 115 9.45 -6.96 -14.24
CA ASP A 115 9.84 -7.03 -15.65
C ASP A 115 9.39 -8.34 -16.33
N ASN A 116 8.59 -9.17 -15.65
CA ASN A 116 8.29 -10.51 -16.13
C ASN A 116 6.96 -10.57 -16.90
N GLY A 117 7.02 -10.99 -18.17
CA GLY A 117 5.85 -11.06 -19.05
C GLY A 117 5.55 -9.73 -19.74
N ASN A 118 4.44 -9.67 -20.48
CA ASN A 118 3.99 -8.43 -21.10
C ASN A 118 3.40 -7.47 -20.06
N ILE A 119 3.22 -6.19 -20.42
CA ILE A 119 2.73 -5.17 -19.48
C ILE A 119 1.31 -5.47 -18.96
N GLY A 120 0.41 -5.99 -19.81
CA GLY A 120 -0.95 -6.36 -19.41
C GLY A 120 -0.97 -7.43 -18.31
N LYS A 121 -0.18 -8.50 -18.45
CA LYS A 121 -0.03 -9.55 -17.42
C LYS A 121 0.53 -8.99 -16.11
N ARG A 122 1.43 -8.02 -16.19
CA ARG A 122 1.96 -7.33 -15.01
C ARG A 122 0.87 -6.53 -14.30
N TYR A 123 0.07 -5.75 -15.04
CA TYR A 123 -1.07 -5.04 -14.45
C TYR A 123 -2.06 -6.00 -13.78
N ARG A 124 -2.42 -7.11 -14.42
CA ARG A 124 -3.32 -8.11 -13.81
C ARG A 124 -2.80 -8.65 -12.48
N ARG A 125 -1.50 -9.02 -12.40
CA ARG A 125 -0.90 -9.47 -11.13
C ARG A 125 -0.92 -8.38 -10.05
N GLN A 126 -0.69 -7.13 -10.42
CA GLN A 126 -0.70 -6.00 -9.49
C GLN A 126 -2.12 -5.68 -9.01
N ASP A 127 -3.11 -5.80 -9.90
CA ASP A 127 -4.53 -5.67 -9.59
C ASP A 127 -4.97 -6.76 -8.59
N GLU A 128 -4.56 -8.01 -8.79
CA GLU A 128 -4.85 -9.16 -7.90
C GLU A 128 -4.30 -8.98 -6.48
N ILE A 129 -3.13 -8.35 -6.32
CA ILE A 129 -2.53 -8.07 -4.99
C ILE A 129 -2.91 -6.68 -4.45
N GLY A 130 -3.76 -5.95 -5.18
CA GLY A 130 -4.31 -4.66 -4.78
C GLY A 130 -3.33 -3.49 -4.79
N THR A 131 -2.28 -3.54 -5.60
CA THR A 131 -1.34 -2.43 -5.79
C THR A 131 -2.06 -1.23 -6.43
N PRO A 132 -2.16 -0.07 -5.76
CA PRO A 132 -2.94 1.06 -6.27
C PRO A 132 -2.41 1.68 -7.57
N PHE A 133 -1.08 1.71 -7.73
CA PHE A 133 -0.41 2.46 -8.79
C PHE A 133 0.58 1.59 -9.58
N CYS A 134 0.44 1.56 -10.91
CA CYS A 134 1.42 0.91 -11.78
C CYS A 134 2.14 1.95 -12.64
N VAL A 135 3.43 2.11 -12.44
CA VAL A 135 4.31 3.05 -13.15
C VAL A 135 5.04 2.31 -14.27
N THR A 136 4.86 2.77 -15.50
CA THR A 136 5.43 2.13 -16.70
C THR A 136 6.36 3.08 -17.42
N ILE A 137 7.56 2.58 -17.75
CA ILE A 137 8.57 3.32 -18.52
C ILE A 137 8.55 2.82 -19.96
N ASP A 138 8.26 3.72 -20.89
CA ASP A 138 8.14 3.43 -22.32
C ASP A 138 9.09 4.30 -23.15
N PHE A 139 8.96 4.25 -24.47
CA PHE A 139 9.85 4.96 -25.39
C PHE A 139 9.72 6.48 -25.29
N ASP A 140 8.53 7.03 -25.06
CA ASP A 140 8.42 8.48 -24.94
C ASP A 140 9.06 8.98 -23.63
N SER A 141 9.14 8.14 -22.58
CA SER A 141 9.92 8.48 -21.37
C SER A 141 11.40 8.76 -21.67
N LEU A 142 11.95 8.16 -22.73
CA LEU A 142 13.32 8.39 -23.19
C LEU A 142 13.43 9.59 -24.14
N GLY A 143 12.30 10.20 -24.52
CA GLY A 143 12.25 11.25 -25.53
C GLY A 143 12.46 10.72 -26.95
N ASP A 144 12.20 9.42 -27.19
CA ASP A 144 12.27 8.83 -28.52
C ASP A 144 11.04 9.27 -29.35
N THR A 145 11.26 10.16 -30.31
CA THR A 145 10.22 10.74 -31.16
C THR A 145 9.76 9.82 -32.29
N SER A 146 10.37 8.65 -32.46
CA SER A 146 10.01 7.70 -33.52
C SER A 146 8.65 7.01 -33.29
N THR A 147 8.16 7.00 -32.06
CA THR A 147 6.89 6.36 -31.66
C THR A 147 5.79 7.34 -31.27
N SER A 148 6.12 8.63 -31.08
CA SER A 148 5.18 9.64 -30.63
C SER A 148 4.31 10.12 -31.79
N LEU A 149 3.11 9.53 -31.93
CA LEU A 149 2.07 9.96 -32.86
C LEU A 149 1.56 11.38 -32.48
N GLY A 150 2.28 12.42 -32.89
CA GLY A 150 1.84 13.82 -32.82
C GLY A 150 1.76 14.46 -31.43
N GLN A 151 2.17 13.77 -30.36
CA GLN A 151 2.13 14.26 -28.97
C GLN A 151 3.48 14.80 -28.47
N GLY A 152 4.13 15.73 -29.19
CA GLY A 152 5.32 16.45 -28.70
C GLY A 152 6.48 15.57 -28.18
N ILE A 153 7.42 16.18 -27.44
CA ILE A 153 8.52 15.47 -26.76
C ILE A 153 8.08 15.20 -25.32
N LEU A 154 7.68 13.96 -25.00
CA LEU A 154 7.24 13.55 -23.65
C LEU A 154 8.39 13.06 -22.75
N LYS A 155 9.60 13.57 -23.00
CA LYS A 155 10.81 13.21 -22.27
C LYS A 155 10.62 13.45 -20.76
N ASP A 156 11.15 12.54 -19.93
CA ASP A 156 11.11 12.60 -18.46
C ASP A 156 9.71 12.49 -17.82
N THR A 157 8.68 12.18 -18.61
CA THR A 157 7.37 11.74 -18.10
C THR A 157 7.27 10.22 -18.13
N VAL A 158 6.46 9.66 -17.25
CA VAL A 158 6.20 8.22 -17.17
C VAL A 158 4.70 7.98 -17.05
N THR A 159 4.27 6.79 -17.43
CA THR A 159 2.85 6.44 -17.42
C THR A 159 2.45 5.90 -16.04
N LEU A 160 1.49 6.54 -15.38
CA LEU A 160 0.86 6.08 -14.15
C LEU A 160 -0.50 5.48 -14.47
N ARG A 161 -0.71 4.21 -14.14
CA ARG A 161 -2.01 3.53 -14.22
C ARG A 161 -2.63 3.40 -12.84
N HIS A 162 -3.91 3.77 -12.73
CA HIS A 162 -4.74 3.58 -11.54
C HIS A 162 -5.38 2.20 -11.53
N ARG A 163 -5.28 1.47 -10.41
CA ARG A 163 -5.90 0.14 -10.25
C ARG A 163 -7.41 0.18 -10.46
N ASP A 164 -8.09 1.07 -9.74
CA ASP A 164 -9.55 1.04 -9.65
C ASP A 164 -10.21 1.34 -11.00
N THR A 165 -9.75 2.39 -11.70
CA THR A 165 -10.35 2.82 -12.98
C THR A 165 -9.68 2.19 -14.20
N GLY A 166 -8.42 1.75 -14.09
CA GLY A 166 -7.60 1.34 -15.23
C GLY A 166 -7.09 2.50 -16.10
N GLU A 167 -7.44 3.74 -15.75
CA GLU A 167 -7.02 4.94 -16.47
C GLU A 167 -5.51 5.14 -16.38
N GLN A 168 -4.94 5.71 -17.45
CA GLN A 168 -3.53 5.99 -17.59
C GLN A 168 -3.33 7.49 -17.77
N GLU A 169 -2.40 8.06 -17.00
CA GLU A 169 -1.99 9.45 -17.11
C GLU A 169 -0.47 9.56 -17.24
N ARG A 170 -0.01 10.62 -17.92
CA ARG A 170 1.40 10.95 -18.10
C ARG A 170 1.80 11.97 -17.06
N LEU A 171 2.73 11.60 -16.18
CA LEU A 171 3.20 12.44 -15.09
C LEU A 171 4.72 12.40 -14.97
N THR A 172 5.30 13.42 -14.37
CA THR A 172 6.69 13.43 -13.97
C THR A 172 6.91 12.55 -12.73
N VAL A 173 8.14 12.09 -12.51
CA VAL A 173 8.48 11.28 -11.33
C VAL A 173 8.16 12.01 -10.00
N PRO A 174 8.42 13.33 -9.85
CA PRO A 174 8.03 14.06 -8.64
C PRO A 174 6.51 14.10 -8.39
N GLU A 175 5.70 14.27 -9.44
CA GLU A 175 4.23 14.27 -9.30
C GLU A 175 3.71 12.91 -8.84
N ILE A 176 4.28 11.82 -9.38
CA ILE A 176 3.93 10.45 -8.95
C ILE A 176 4.36 10.22 -7.51
N ALA A 177 5.55 10.67 -7.12
CA ALA A 177 6.02 10.58 -5.74
C ALA A 177 5.04 11.27 -4.78
N GLU A 178 4.54 12.46 -5.14
CA GLU A 178 3.57 13.19 -4.33
C GLU A 178 2.19 12.51 -4.29
N ARG A 179 1.74 11.96 -5.43
CA ARG A 179 0.50 11.17 -5.51
C ARG A 179 0.54 9.97 -4.57
N ILE A 180 1.67 9.26 -4.55
CA ILE A 180 1.89 8.12 -3.65
C ILE A 180 1.86 8.59 -2.18
N ARG A 181 2.55 9.68 -1.82
CA ARG A 181 2.53 10.20 -0.43
C ARG A 181 1.13 10.57 0.02
N THR A 182 0.41 11.35 -0.80
CA THR A 182 -0.94 11.82 -0.46
C THR A 182 -1.91 10.66 -0.31
N ALA A 183 -1.80 9.63 -1.14
CA ALA A 183 -2.69 8.47 -1.07
C ALA A 183 -2.43 7.57 0.15
N VAL A 184 -1.17 7.49 0.61
CA VAL A 184 -0.75 6.61 1.73
C VAL A 184 -0.96 7.27 3.10
N ASN A 185 -0.89 8.61 3.18
CA ASN A 185 -1.15 9.38 4.40
C ASN A 185 -2.65 9.43 4.74
#